data_AF-A0A252BWP2-F1
#
_entry.id   AF-A0A252BWP2-F1
#
_cell.length_a   1.000
_cell.length_b   1.000
_cell.length_c   1.000
_cell.angle_alpha   90.00
_cell.angle_beta   90.00
_cell.angle_gamma   90.00
#
_symmetry.space_group_name_H-M   'P 1'
#
loop_
_entity.id
_entity.type
_entity.pdbx_description
1 polymer ?
#
loop_
_entity_poly.entity_id
_entity_poly.type
_entity_poly.pdbx_seq_one_letter_code
_entity_poly.pdbx_strand_id
1 'polypeptide(L)' 'MAIEASRIARKCERAVITAYTELREVGTEDVTAFNACTTLYRIHHPESSLSEARMLVSEWIDHHMVRKADGPTAGCNCA' A
#
# COMPACT_ATOMS: atom_id res chain seq x y z
N MET A 1 12.08 11.84 -17.30
CA MET A 1 11.76 11.98 -15.86
C MET A 1 10.91 10.79 -15.42
N ALA A 2 11.43 9.56 -15.43
CA ALA A 2 10.70 8.36 -15.01
C ALA A 2 11.26 7.73 -13.72
N ILE A 3 12.52 8.03 -13.39
CA ILE A 3 13.27 7.40 -12.29
C ILE A 3 12.78 7.90 -10.91
N GLU A 4 12.27 9.14 -10.82
CA GLU A 4 11.77 9.72 -9.57
C GLU A 4 10.38 9.20 -9.19
N ALA A 5 9.43 9.17 -10.13
CA ALA A 5 8.09 8.60 -9.93
C ALA A 5 8.16 7.13 -9.45
N SER A 6 9.02 6.30 -10.07
CA SER A 6 9.23 4.91 -9.62
C SER A 6 9.82 4.80 -8.21
N ARG A 7 10.60 5.79 -7.75
CA ARG A 7 11.14 5.81 -6.38
C ARG A 7 10.10 6.25 -5.36
N ILE A 8 9.20 7.16 -5.72
CA ILE A 8 8.10 7.62 -4.85
C ILE A 8 7.06 6.51 -4.73
N ALA A 9 6.70 5.85 -5.83
CA ALA A 9 5.77 4.72 -5.84
C ALA A 9 6.19 3.58 -4.90
N ARG A 10 7.49 3.23 -4.92
CA ARG A 10 8.05 2.22 -4.01
C ARG A 10 8.12 2.66 -2.56
N LYS A 11 8.04 3.96 -2.26
CA LYS A 11 7.94 4.44 -0.87
C LYS A 11 6.52 4.26 -0.33
N CYS A 12 5.49 4.52 -1.15
CA CYS A 12 4.10 4.38 -0.73
C CYS A 12 3.70 2.92 -0.47
N GLU A 13 4.10 2.01 -1.38
CA GLU A 13 3.96 0.57 -1.20
C GLU A 13 4.61 0.11 0.11
N ARG A 14 5.90 0.44 0.28
CA ARG A 14 6.64 0.04 1.49
C ARG A 14 6.02 0.61 2.76
N ALA A 15 5.59 1.88 2.76
CA ALA A 15 4.95 2.49 3.92
C ALA A 15 3.64 1.76 4.29
N VAL A 16 2.82 1.41 3.29
CA VAL A 16 1.59 0.65 3.50
C VAL A 16 1.88 -0.75 4.06
N ILE A 17 2.84 -1.47 3.48
CA ILE A 17 3.17 -2.83 3.94
C ILE A 17 3.72 -2.79 5.37
N THR A 18 4.65 -1.88 5.67
CA THR A 18 5.16 -1.71 7.04
C THR A 18 4.04 -1.41 8.02
N ALA A 19 3.16 -0.44 7.73
CA ALA A 19 2.04 -0.12 8.60
C ALA A 19 1.07 -1.31 8.78
N TYR A 20 0.78 -2.05 7.70
CA TYR A 20 -0.08 -3.23 7.76
C TYR A 20 0.51 -4.31 8.67
N THR A 21 1.81 -4.61 8.51
CA THR A 21 2.53 -5.58 9.35
C THR A 21 2.53 -5.16 10.81
N GLU A 22 2.89 -3.91 11.11
CA GLU A 22 2.92 -3.40 12.50
C GLU A 22 1.53 -3.44 13.16
N LEU A 23 0.48 -3.05 12.43
CA LEU A 23 -0.90 -3.13 12.92
C LEU A 23 -1.30 -4.58 13.26
N ARG A 24 -0.90 -5.54 12.43
CA ARG A 24 -1.14 -6.96 12.66
C ARG A 24 -0.37 -7.50 13.86
N GLU A 25 0.88 -7.08 14.03
CA GLU A 25 1.72 -7.49 15.16
C GLU A 25 1.16 -7.03 16.51
N VAL A 26 0.50 -5.86 16.56
CA VAL A 26 -0.19 -5.38 17.77
C VAL A 26 -1.61 -5.94 17.95
N GLY A 27 -2.03 -6.89 17.10
CA GLY A 27 -3.32 -7.57 17.21
C GLY A 27 -4.49 -6.86 16.54
N THR A 28 -4.25 -5.96 15.59
CA THR A 28 -5.33 -5.34 14.80
C THR A 28 -5.91 -6.34 13.80
N GLU A 29 -7.23 -6.46 13.78
CA GLU A 29 -7.94 -7.30 12.81
C GLU A 29 -7.66 -6.89 11.35
N ASP A 30 -7.59 -7.87 10.44
CA ASP A 30 -7.20 -7.67 9.03
C ASP A 30 -7.99 -6.57 8.33
N VAL A 31 -9.33 -6.57 8.48
CA VAL A 31 -10.21 -5.56 7.86
C VAL A 31 -9.93 -4.16 8.41
N THR A 32 -9.64 -4.04 9.71
CA THR A 32 -9.31 -2.75 10.34
C THR A 32 -7.95 -2.25 9.87
N ALA A 33 -6.95 -3.13 9.84
CA ALA A 33 -5.61 -2.79 9.36
C ALA A 33 -5.63 -2.37 7.87
N PHE A 34 -6.40 -3.08 7.04
CA PHE A 34 -6.62 -2.74 5.64
C PHE A 34 -7.25 -1.35 5.45
N ASN A 35 -8.30 -1.04 6.22
CA ASN A 35 -8.94 0.27 6.15
C ASN A 35 -8.03 1.40 6.64
N ALA A 36 -7.21 1.16 7.66
CA ALA A 36 -6.20 2.10 8.13
C ALA A 36 -5.14 2.38 7.04
N CYS A 37 -4.63 1.34 6.40
CA CYS A 37 -3.67 1.47 5.30
C CYS A 37 -4.26 2.18 4.07
N THR A 38 -5.52 1.91 3.74
CA THR A 38 -6.25 2.62 2.68
C THR A 38 -6.38 4.11 3.01
N THR A 39 -6.67 4.44 4.27
CA THR A 39 -6.75 5.84 4.73
C THR A 39 -5.38 6.51 4.66
N LEU A 40 -4.34 5.84 5.16
CA LEU A 40 -2.96 6.33 5.12
C LEU A 40 -2.52 6.65 3.69
N TYR A 41 -2.77 5.74 2.75
CA TYR A 41 -2.46 5.96 1.32
C TYR A 41 -3.15 7.23 0.80
N ARG A 42 -4.44 7.43 1.09
CA ARG A 42 -5.20 8.59 0.61
C ARG A 42 -4.82 9.92 1.26
N ILE A 43 -4.19 9.92 2.43
CA ILE A 43 -3.62 11.15 3.02
C ILE A 43 -2.47 11.67 2.14
N HIS A 44 -1.68 10.75 1.58
CA HIS A 44 -0.58 11.08 0.66
C HIS A 44 -1.04 11.26 -0.78
N HIS A 45 -2.13 10.57 -1.16
CA HIS A 45 -2.73 10.59 -2.50
C HIS A 45 -4.20 11.02 -2.45
N PRO A 46 -4.50 12.29 -2.13
CA PRO A 46 -5.87 12.78 -2.06
C PRO A 46 -6.57 12.72 -3.43
N GLU A 47 -5.80 12.69 -4.53
CA GLU A 47 -6.28 12.52 -5.90
C GLU A 47 -6.82 11.12 -6.20
N SER A 48 -6.38 10.09 -5.46
CA SER A 48 -6.85 8.73 -5.67
C SER A 48 -8.26 8.54 -5.12
N SER A 49 -9.14 7.97 -5.93
CA SER A 49 -10.47 7.58 -5.46
C SER A 49 -10.36 6.49 -4.39
N LEU A 50 -11.42 6.35 -3.57
CA LEU A 50 -11.44 5.30 -2.55
C LEU A 50 -11.35 3.89 -3.17
N SER A 51 -11.98 3.69 -4.32
CA SER A 51 -11.96 2.40 -5.02
C SER A 51 -10.57 2.05 -5.53
N GLU A 52 -9.86 3.01 -6.14
CA GLU A 52 -8.48 2.82 -6.61
C GLU A 52 -7.52 2.55 -5.45
N ALA A 53 -7.64 3.32 -4.37
CA ALA A 53 -6.84 3.14 -3.17
C ALA A 53 -7.01 1.72 -2.58
N ARG A 54 -8.25 1.25 -2.47
CA ARG A 54 -8.54 -0.11 -1.96
C ARG A 54 -7.97 -1.19 -2.87
N MET A 55 -8.09 -1.02 -4.18
CA MET A 55 -7.55 -1.96 -5.16
C MET A 55 -6.02 -2.08 -5.01
N LEU A 56 -5.31 -0.95 -5.08
CA LEU A 56 -3.84 -0.92 -4.97
C LEU A 56 -3.35 -1.48 -3.63
N VAL A 57 -3.94 -1.03 -2.51
CA VAL A 57 -3.54 -1.52 -1.17
C VAL A 57 -3.81 -3.02 -1.03
N SER A 58 -4.92 -3.52 -1.59
CA SER A 58 -5.22 -4.95 -1.59
C SER A 58 -4.19 -5.75 -2.39
N GLU A 59 -3.79 -5.26 -3.57
CA GLU A 59 -2.78 -5.93 -4.39
C GLU A 59 -1.42 -5.99 -3.70
N TRP A 60 -1.02 -4.92 -3.02
CA TRP A 60 0.22 -4.89 -2.25
C TRP A 60 0.20 -5.89 -1.10
N ILE A 61 -0.88 -5.90 -0.31
CA ILE A 61 -1.02 -6.83 0.81
C ILE A 61 -1.04 -8.27 0.31
N ASP A 62 -1.79 -8.57 -0.74
CA ASP A 62 -1.82 -9.91 -1.34
C ASP A 62 -0.42 -10.34 -1.81
N HIS A 63 0.31 -9.48 -2.50
CA HIS A 63 1.65 -9.79 -2.98
C HIS A 63 2.66 -10.06 -1.86
N HIS A 64 2.73 -9.19 -0.86
CA HIS A 64 3.75 -9.24 0.19
C HIS A 64 3.38 -10.14 1.37
N MET A 65 2.12 -10.11 1.80
CA MET A 65 1.68 -10.80 3.02
C MET A 65 1.13 -12.19 2.73
N VAL A 66 0.38 -12.35 1.63
CA VAL A 66 -0.27 -13.63 1.28
C VAL A 66 0.65 -14.47 0.41
N ARG A 67 1.08 -13.95 -0.75
CA ARG A 67 1.94 -14.66 -1.69
C ARG A 67 3.41 -14.68 -1.29
N LYS A 68 3.83 -13.71 -0.46
CA LYS A 68 5.23 -13.51 -0.02
C LYS A 68 6.21 -13.51 -1.19
N ALA A 69 5.82 -12.85 -2.28
CA ALA A 69 6.63 -12.78 -3.48
C ALA A 69 7.74 -11.71 -3.31
N ASP A 70 8.94 -12.01 -3.80
CA ASP A 70 10.10 -11.10 -3.73
C ASP A 70 10.17 -10.12 -4.93
N GLY A 71 9.04 -9.88 -5.60
CA GLY A 71 8.95 -9.12 -6.85
C GLY A 71 8.40 -7.70 -6.67
N PRO A 72 8.41 -6.88 -7.73
CA PRO A 72 7.68 -5.62 -7.72
C PRO A 72 6.16 -5.87 -7.83
N THR A 73 5.37 -5.06 -7.12
CA THR A 73 3.93 -4.95 -7.36
C THR A 73 3.62 -3.85 -8.39
N ALA A 74 2.36 -3.73 -8.79
CA ALA A 74 1.89 -2.53 -9.48
C ALA A 74 2.08 -1.33 -8.54
N GLY A 75 3.08 -0.48 -8.80
CA GLY A 75 3.32 0.73 -7.99
C GLY A 75 2.19 1.75 -8.15
N CYS A 76 2.12 2.76 -7.28
CA CYS A 76 1.24 3.90 -7.55
C CYS A 76 1.72 4.65 -8.80
N ASN A 77 0.80 5.11 -9.63
CA ASN A 77 1.09 5.99 -10.78
C ASN A 77 1.28 7.45 -10.34
N CYS A 78 1.88 7.63 -9.16
CA CYS A 78 2.16 8.90 -8.52
C CYS A 78 3.31 9.60 -9.27
N ALA A 79 3.05 10.82 -9.76
CA ALA A 79 3.94 11.62 -10.61
C ALA A 79 5.09 12.28 -9.83
#